data_AF-A0A7S3R3K4-F1
#
_entry.id   AF-A0A7S3R3K4-F1
#
_cell.length_a   1.000
_cell.length_b   1.000
_cell.length_c   1.000
_cell.angle_alpha   90.00
_cell.angle_beta   90.00
_cell.angle_gamma   90.00
#
_symmetry.space_group_name_H-M   'P 1'
#
loop_
_entity.id
_entity.type
_entity.pdbx_description
1 polymer ?
#
loop_
_entity_poly.entity_id
_entity_poly.type
_entity_poly.pdbx_seq_one_letter_code
_entity_poly.pdbx_strand_id
1 'polypeptide(L)'
;GIVWSHLHMSSTIESVGRKGKKGGAIIVLSLCAQLVDRANAWATRLGCGQEVRFVNTNATISLATMLSSYPGPVRLVCIQFPDPHFKRRNHKRRIFQPNLVRDVASVLEPGGCVFLQSDVENVSVAMRNVFEHQGAAFFEVAPEHHQPEATFFSEPGGEQDSDGSSAEGEGANQAESQGAQQHAAGVQHAQQGEGHGEQGSTHCSDGEDEEQQGGGRSGKNSEGDWENMESQWAEAGWLKDNPVGVPTEREFYVEQQRLPVYRVLLIKK
;
A
#
# COMPACT_ATOMS: atom_id res chain seq x y z
N GLY A 1 -3.33 7.66 -7.67
CA GLY A 1 -2.94 7.38 -6.28
C GLY A 1 -1.59 6.70 -6.25
N ILE A 2 -0.77 6.94 -5.23
CA ILE A 2 0.53 6.28 -5.06
C ILE A 2 0.38 5.22 -3.99
N VAL A 3 0.69 3.97 -4.28
CA VAL A 3 0.62 2.88 -3.29
C VAL A 3 2.01 2.31 -3.06
N TRP A 4 2.45 2.27 -1.80
CA TRP A 4 3.68 1.58 -1.40
C TRP A 4 3.33 0.26 -0.73
N SER A 5 3.85 -0.84 -1.28
CA SER A 5 3.74 -2.16 -0.69
C SER A 5 4.94 -3.01 -1.08
N HIS A 6 5.65 -3.55 -0.08
CA HIS A 6 6.81 -4.41 -0.33
C HIS A 6 6.40 -5.85 -0.72
N LEU A 7 5.11 -6.22 -0.60
CA LEU A 7 4.65 -7.60 -0.81
C LEU A 7 3.27 -7.81 -1.49
N HIS A 8 2.49 -6.78 -1.87
CA HIS A 8 1.06 -6.97 -2.21
C HIS A 8 0.66 -6.33 -3.56
N MET A 9 1.09 -6.95 -4.65
CA MET A 9 0.89 -6.42 -6.00
C MET A 9 -0.39 -6.93 -6.69
N SER A 10 -0.86 -8.15 -6.38
CA SER A 10 -2.04 -8.74 -7.04
C SER A 10 -3.33 -7.95 -6.76
N SER A 11 -3.58 -7.63 -5.49
CA SER A 11 -4.80 -6.92 -5.07
C SER A 11 -4.91 -5.51 -5.67
N THR A 12 -3.78 -4.83 -5.87
CA THR A 12 -3.75 -3.51 -6.51
C THR A 12 -4.17 -3.60 -7.98
N ILE A 13 -3.71 -4.63 -8.69
CA ILE A 13 -4.03 -4.84 -10.10
C ILE A 13 -5.49 -5.31 -10.25
N GLU A 14 -5.97 -6.20 -9.39
CA GLU A 14 -7.35 -6.68 -9.40
C GLU A 14 -8.37 -5.57 -9.06
N SER A 15 -8.02 -4.67 -8.13
CA SER A 15 -8.81 -3.47 -7.81
C SER A 15 -9.06 -2.61 -9.05
N VAL A 16 -8.03 -2.47 -9.90
CA VAL A 16 -8.11 -1.69 -11.14
C VAL A 16 -8.81 -2.46 -12.26
N GLY A 17 -8.54 -3.76 -12.40
CA GLY A 17 -9.15 -4.61 -13.42
C GLY A 17 -10.67 -4.76 -13.30
N ARG A 18 -11.23 -4.68 -12.08
CA ARG A 18 -12.69 -4.69 -11.86
C ARG A 18 -13.37 -3.35 -12.12
N LYS A 19 -12.64 -2.23 -12.06
CA LYS A 19 -13.20 -0.89 -12.22
C LYS A 19 -13.02 -0.42 -13.67
N GLY A 20 -14.01 -0.73 -14.50
CA GLY A 20 -14.09 -0.24 -15.88
C GLY A 20 -13.93 1.28 -15.96
N LYS A 21 -12.98 1.72 -16.80
CA LYS A 21 -12.87 3.03 -17.47
C LYS A 21 -13.40 4.25 -16.69
N LYS A 22 -12.80 4.63 -15.55
CA LYS A 22 -12.87 6.02 -15.04
C LYS A 22 -11.54 6.49 -14.40
N GLY A 23 -10.65 7.01 -15.25
CA GLY A 23 -9.97 8.31 -15.07
C GLY A 23 -8.81 8.51 -14.08
N GLY A 24 -8.27 7.48 -13.42
CA GLY A 24 -7.16 7.64 -12.46
C GLY A 24 -5.93 6.80 -12.77
N ALA A 25 -4.74 7.42 -12.74
CA ALA A 25 -3.47 6.69 -12.78
C ALA A 25 -3.03 6.26 -11.37
N ILE A 26 -2.55 5.03 -11.24
CA ILE A 26 -1.95 4.47 -10.04
C ILE A 26 -0.47 4.21 -10.27
N ILE A 27 0.36 4.74 -9.39
CA ILE A 27 1.80 4.50 -9.40
C ILE A 27 2.14 3.70 -8.15
N VAL A 28 2.68 2.51 -8.33
CA VAL A 28 3.12 1.65 -7.24
C VAL A 28 4.63 1.61 -7.23
N LEU A 29 5.23 1.80 -6.07
CA LEU A 29 6.67 1.92 -5.95
C LEU A 29 7.22 0.80 -5.05
N SER A 30 8.33 0.19 -5.47
CA SER A 30 8.96 -0.93 -4.75
C SER A 30 10.47 -0.98 -4.98
N LEU A 31 11.22 -1.44 -3.98
CA LEU A 31 12.67 -1.66 -4.08
C LEU A 31 13.02 -2.97 -4.80
N CYS A 32 12.08 -3.91 -4.97
CA CYS A 32 12.33 -5.21 -5.59
C CYS A 32 12.04 -5.19 -7.09
N ALA A 33 13.09 -5.20 -7.92
CA ALA A 33 12.96 -5.15 -9.38
C ALA A 33 12.18 -6.34 -9.95
N GLN A 34 12.43 -7.55 -9.46
CA GLN A 34 11.73 -8.76 -9.92
C GLN A 34 10.22 -8.70 -9.69
N LEU A 35 9.80 -8.12 -8.57
CA LEU A 35 8.40 -7.91 -8.26
C LEU A 35 7.78 -6.86 -9.19
N VAL A 36 8.49 -5.76 -9.45
CA VAL A 36 8.07 -4.71 -10.39
C VAL A 36 7.87 -5.26 -11.80
N ASP A 37 8.82 -6.05 -12.30
CA ASP A 37 8.73 -6.66 -13.64
C ASP A 37 7.52 -7.59 -13.74
N ARG A 38 7.33 -8.46 -12.73
CA ARG A 38 6.20 -9.38 -12.67
C ARG A 38 4.86 -8.64 -12.64
N ALA A 39 4.74 -7.59 -11.83
CA ALA A 39 3.52 -6.83 -11.71
C ALA A 39 3.18 -6.04 -12.97
N ASN A 40 4.19 -5.44 -13.63
CA ASN A 40 3.98 -4.77 -14.92
C ASN A 40 3.58 -5.76 -16.02
N ALA A 41 4.15 -6.98 -16.04
CA ALA A 41 3.72 -8.04 -16.94
C ALA A 41 2.26 -8.46 -16.69
N TRP A 42 1.86 -8.59 -15.41
CA TRP A 42 0.47 -8.87 -15.04
C TRP A 42 -0.49 -7.75 -15.42
N ALA A 43 -0.15 -6.49 -15.14
CA ALA A 43 -0.95 -5.34 -15.52
C ALA A 43 -1.17 -5.28 -17.04
N THR A 44 -0.13 -5.59 -17.82
CA THR A 44 -0.20 -5.69 -19.29
C THR A 44 -1.15 -6.81 -19.72
N ARG A 45 -1.02 -8.02 -19.13
CA ARG A 45 -1.88 -9.16 -19.44
C ARG A 45 -3.35 -8.92 -19.12
N LEU A 46 -3.63 -8.13 -18.08
CA LEU A 46 -4.98 -7.75 -17.68
C LEU A 46 -5.51 -6.50 -18.40
N GLY A 47 -4.73 -5.90 -19.31
CA GLY A 47 -5.15 -4.74 -20.10
C GLY A 47 -5.23 -3.43 -19.33
N CYS A 48 -4.58 -3.32 -18.17
CA CYS A 48 -4.60 -2.14 -17.29
C CYS A 48 -3.23 -1.42 -17.15
N GLY A 49 -2.29 -1.73 -18.05
CA GLY A 49 -0.93 -1.18 -18.00
C GLY A 49 -0.83 0.32 -18.34
N GLN A 50 -1.93 0.96 -18.77
CA GLN A 50 -2.01 2.41 -18.98
C GLN A 50 -2.45 3.13 -17.69
N GLU A 51 -3.25 2.45 -16.87
CA GLU A 51 -3.83 2.95 -15.63
C GLU A 51 -2.92 2.65 -14.42
N VAL A 52 -2.20 1.54 -14.43
CA VAL A 52 -1.31 1.12 -13.33
C VAL A 52 0.13 1.00 -13.82
N ARG A 53 1.05 1.61 -13.08
CA ARG A 53 2.48 1.47 -13.31
C ARG A 53 3.23 1.13 -12.04
N PHE A 54 4.01 0.06 -12.08
CA PHE A 54 4.95 -0.29 -11.03
C PHE A 54 6.33 0.25 -11.39
N VAL A 55 6.99 0.91 -10.44
CA VAL A 55 8.32 1.52 -10.63
C VAL A 55 9.28 1.00 -9.58
N ASN A 56 10.44 0.53 -10.03
CA ASN A 56 11.52 0.14 -9.14
C ASN A 56 12.28 1.39 -8.65
N THR A 57 12.09 1.78 -7.39
CA THR A 57 12.72 2.97 -6.84
C THR A 57 12.70 2.98 -5.30
N ASN A 58 13.50 3.86 -4.71
CA ASN A 58 13.46 4.17 -3.28
C ASN A 58 12.59 5.40 -3.01
N ALA A 59 11.47 5.21 -2.31
CA ALA A 59 10.51 6.27 -1.97
C ALA A 59 11.18 7.45 -1.31
N THR A 60 11.92 7.12 -0.25
CA THR A 60 12.39 8.07 0.74
C THR A 60 13.40 9.02 0.15
N ILE A 61 13.96 8.68 -1.01
CA ILE A 61 14.98 9.46 -1.71
C ILE A 61 14.45 10.04 -3.03
N SER A 62 13.58 9.30 -3.73
CA SER A 62 13.27 9.60 -5.14
C SER A 62 11.82 10.03 -5.37
N LEU A 63 10.97 10.11 -4.34
CA LEU A 63 9.53 10.41 -4.51
C LEU A 63 9.32 11.74 -5.24
N ALA A 64 9.88 12.84 -4.72
CA ALA A 64 9.71 14.17 -5.30
C ALA A 64 10.25 14.25 -6.73
N THR A 65 11.47 13.76 -6.96
CA THR A 65 12.11 13.76 -8.29
C THR A 65 11.35 12.89 -9.30
N MET A 66 10.81 11.75 -8.88
CA MET A 66 10.05 10.88 -9.78
C MET A 66 8.73 11.56 -10.18
N LEU A 67 8.05 12.17 -9.22
CA LEU A 67 6.76 12.83 -9.44
C LEU A 67 6.88 14.22 -10.07
N SER A 68 8.05 14.85 -10.11
CA SER A 68 8.21 16.17 -10.73
C SER A 68 7.87 16.16 -12.22
N SER A 69 7.93 15.00 -12.86
CA SER A 69 7.54 14.79 -14.27
C SER A 69 6.08 14.35 -14.46
N TYR A 70 5.36 14.05 -13.37
CA TYR A 70 3.98 13.60 -13.45
C TYR A 70 3.05 14.80 -13.70
N PRO A 71 2.25 14.79 -14.78
CA PRO A 71 1.50 15.97 -15.21
C PRO A 71 0.20 16.21 -14.44
N GLY A 72 -0.24 15.26 -13.61
CA GLY A 72 -1.52 15.30 -12.92
C GLY A 72 -1.39 15.59 -11.41
N PRO A 73 -2.51 15.92 -10.74
CA PRO A 73 -2.52 16.04 -9.29
C PRO A 73 -2.34 14.67 -8.61
N VAL A 74 -1.64 14.66 -7.48
CA VAL A 74 -1.59 13.49 -6.60
C VAL A 74 -2.66 13.65 -5.52
N ARG A 75 -3.71 12.84 -5.60
CA ARG A 75 -4.87 12.90 -4.67
C ARG A 75 -4.74 12.02 -3.44
N LEU A 76 -3.96 10.94 -3.55
CA LEU A 76 -3.88 9.90 -2.52
C LEU A 76 -2.47 9.31 -2.52
N VAL A 77 -1.87 9.24 -1.34
CA VAL A 77 -0.64 8.49 -1.07
C VAL A 77 -0.92 7.44 0.00
N CYS A 78 -0.63 6.19 -0.28
CA CYS A 78 -0.80 5.08 0.66
C CYS A 78 0.57 4.51 1.07
N ILE A 79 0.83 4.42 2.37
CA ILE A 79 1.97 3.71 2.95
C ILE A 79 1.40 2.49 3.69
N GLN A 80 1.57 1.31 3.10
CA GLN A 80 0.91 0.10 3.58
C GLN A 80 1.92 -0.99 3.93
N PHE A 81 1.81 -1.50 5.15
CA PHE A 81 2.61 -2.60 5.70
C PHE A 81 4.11 -2.44 5.47
N PRO A 82 4.71 -1.29 5.84
CA PRO A 82 6.15 -1.13 5.74
C PRO A 82 6.88 -2.16 6.62
N ASP A 83 8.13 -2.47 6.27
CA ASP A 83 8.95 -3.38 7.08
C ASP A 83 9.08 -2.80 8.52
N PRO A 84 8.70 -3.59 9.54
CA PRO A 84 8.69 -3.12 10.92
C PRO A 84 10.08 -2.77 11.44
N HIS A 85 11.12 -3.46 10.96
CA HIS A 85 12.49 -3.35 11.47
C HIS A 85 12.56 -3.35 13.00
N PHE A 86 12.08 -4.43 13.64
CA PHE A 86 11.87 -4.54 15.10
C PHE A 86 13.05 -4.14 16.00
N LYS A 87 14.30 -4.27 15.52
CA LYS A 87 15.48 -3.88 16.31
C LYS A 87 15.66 -2.36 16.23
N ARG A 88 15.74 -1.69 17.39
CA ARG A 88 15.92 -0.22 17.50
C ARG A 88 17.01 0.34 16.59
N ARG A 89 18.15 -0.35 16.50
CA ARG A 89 19.28 0.04 15.62
C ARG A 89 18.91 0.13 14.13
N ASN A 90 17.83 -0.53 13.71
CA ASN A 90 17.33 -0.59 12.34
C ASN A 90 16.16 0.37 12.08
N HIS A 91 15.66 1.13 13.06
CA HIS A 91 14.50 2.02 12.85
C HIS A 91 14.76 3.08 11.77
N LYS A 92 16.02 3.48 11.55
CA LYS A 92 16.43 4.39 10.47
C LYS A 92 16.21 3.82 9.06
N ARG A 93 16.00 2.49 8.93
CA ARG A 93 15.68 1.83 7.65
C ARG A 93 14.19 1.87 7.33
N ARG A 94 13.34 2.25 8.28
CA ARG A 94 11.89 2.39 8.04
C ARG A 94 11.66 3.45 6.99
N ILE A 95 10.69 3.22 6.12
CA ILE A 95 10.41 4.09 4.97
C ILE A 95 9.93 5.49 5.39
N PHE A 96 9.18 5.57 6.49
CA PHE A 96 8.54 6.78 7.01
C PHE A 96 9.52 7.67 7.78
N GLN A 97 10.44 8.31 7.06
CA GLN A 97 11.39 9.28 7.61
C GLN A 97 10.86 10.72 7.44
N PRO A 98 11.37 11.69 8.22
CA PRO A 98 10.98 13.10 8.09
C PRO A 98 11.01 13.66 6.66
N ASN A 99 12.02 13.28 5.87
CA ASN A 99 12.11 13.73 4.47
C ASN A 99 10.94 13.23 3.63
N LEU A 100 10.52 11.97 3.82
CA LEU A 100 9.37 11.42 3.09
C LEU A 100 8.09 12.19 3.40
N VAL A 101 7.87 12.57 4.67
CA VAL A 101 6.68 13.36 5.05
C VAL A 101 6.63 14.69 4.31
N ARG A 102 7.78 15.37 4.19
CA ARG A 102 7.89 16.65 3.44
C ARG A 102 7.70 16.45 1.95
N ASP A 103 8.29 15.41 1.37
CA ASP A 103 8.11 15.07 -0.04
C ASP A 103 6.64 14.77 -0.35
N VAL A 104 5.97 13.96 0.48
CA VAL A 104 4.54 13.68 0.36
C VAL A 104 3.73 14.98 0.45
N ALA A 105 4.03 15.85 1.42
CA ALA A 105 3.36 17.15 1.54
C ALA A 105 3.56 18.02 0.29
N SER A 106 4.73 17.98 -0.34
CA SER A 106 5.05 18.78 -1.53
C SER A 106 4.30 18.32 -2.79
N VAL A 107 4.05 17.02 -2.93
CA VAL A 107 3.49 16.43 -4.17
C VAL A 107 1.97 16.28 -4.12
N LEU A 108 1.39 16.16 -2.92
CA LEU A 108 -0.05 16.00 -2.73
C LEU A 108 -0.78 17.31 -3.01
N GLU A 109 -1.94 17.31 -3.65
CA GLU A 109 -2.76 18.51 -3.77
C GLU A 109 -3.47 18.84 -2.44
N PRO A 110 -3.82 20.12 -2.17
CA PRO A 110 -4.72 20.45 -1.06
C PRO A 110 -6.02 19.64 -1.14
N GLY A 111 -6.51 19.13 0.00
CA GLY A 111 -7.61 18.17 0.07
C GLY A 111 -7.23 16.73 -0.27
N GLY A 112 -6.02 16.48 -0.79
CA GLY A 112 -5.51 15.13 -1.01
C GLY A 112 -5.25 14.39 0.30
N CYS A 113 -5.24 13.06 0.24
CA CYS A 113 -5.18 12.20 1.40
C CYS A 113 -3.87 11.41 1.53
N VAL A 114 -3.48 11.12 2.77
CA VAL A 114 -2.44 10.15 3.10
C VAL A 114 -3.07 9.02 3.91
N PHE A 115 -2.95 7.80 3.41
CA PHE A 115 -3.45 6.60 4.06
C PHE A 115 -2.29 5.75 4.59
N LEU A 116 -2.24 5.57 5.89
CA LEU A 116 -1.22 4.79 6.61
C LEU A 116 -1.87 3.52 7.14
N GLN A 117 -1.23 2.38 6.92
CA GLN A 117 -1.77 1.09 7.36
C GLN A 117 -0.65 0.10 7.74
N SER A 118 -0.78 -0.59 8.87
CA SER A 118 0.05 -1.73 9.24
C SER A 118 -0.67 -2.64 10.25
N ASP A 119 -0.27 -3.90 10.28
CA ASP A 119 -0.65 -4.93 11.26
C ASP A 119 0.23 -4.92 12.51
N VAL A 120 1.24 -4.04 12.57
CA VAL A 120 2.16 -3.92 13.70
C VAL A 120 1.92 -2.59 14.41
N GLU A 121 1.49 -2.65 15.67
CA GLU A 121 1.04 -1.48 16.43
C GLU A 121 2.16 -0.43 16.58
N ASN A 122 3.34 -0.84 17.04
CA ASN A 122 4.43 0.10 17.27
C ASN A 122 4.90 0.79 15.97
N VAL A 123 4.86 0.09 14.84
CA VAL A 123 5.12 0.66 13.51
C VAL A 123 4.05 1.69 13.17
N SER A 124 2.79 1.40 13.46
CA SER A 124 1.65 2.27 13.18
C SER A 124 1.68 3.54 14.04
N VAL A 125 2.00 3.41 15.32
CA VAL A 125 2.26 4.52 16.24
C VAL A 125 3.42 5.38 15.72
N ALA A 126 4.55 4.76 15.39
CA ALA A 126 5.70 5.47 14.85
C ALA A 126 5.40 6.22 13.54
N MET A 127 4.62 5.61 12.64
CA MET A 127 4.14 6.23 11.41
C MET A 127 3.27 7.46 11.68
N ARG A 128 2.24 7.33 12.54
CA ARG A 128 1.39 8.46 12.93
C ARG A 128 2.22 9.59 13.53
N ASN A 129 3.08 9.26 14.47
CA ASN A 129 3.87 10.21 15.24
C ASN A 129 4.86 10.98 14.36
N VAL A 130 5.55 10.33 13.41
CA VAL A 130 6.45 11.06 12.49
C VAL A 130 5.67 12.00 11.58
N PHE A 131 4.49 11.59 11.10
CA PHE A 131 3.64 12.44 10.26
C PHE A 131 3.08 13.63 11.04
N GLU A 132 2.68 13.45 12.30
CA GLU A 132 2.24 14.55 13.15
C GLU A 132 3.39 15.53 13.38
N HIS A 133 4.54 15.05 13.85
CA HIS A 133 5.64 15.92 14.25
C HIS A 133 6.25 16.68 13.08
N GLN A 134 6.36 16.04 11.90
CA GLN A 134 6.99 16.64 10.72
C GLN A 134 5.99 17.28 9.77
N GLY A 135 4.71 16.95 9.90
CA GLY A 135 3.68 17.23 8.91
C GLY A 135 2.43 17.93 9.43
N ALA A 136 2.29 18.22 10.74
CA ALA A 136 1.10 18.89 11.28
C ALA A 136 0.78 20.26 10.66
N ALA A 137 1.79 20.94 10.10
CA ALA A 137 1.61 22.17 9.34
C ALA A 137 0.86 21.95 8.01
N PHE A 138 0.97 20.75 7.44
CA PHE A 138 0.42 20.39 6.12
C PHE A 138 -0.78 19.45 6.22
N PHE A 139 -0.88 18.66 7.27
CA PHE A 139 -1.86 17.60 7.41
C PHE A 139 -2.69 17.73 8.70
N GLU A 140 -3.86 17.13 8.66
CA GLU A 140 -4.70 16.88 9.83
C GLU A 140 -5.31 15.49 9.75
N VAL A 141 -5.72 14.96 10.90
CA VAL A 141 -6.44 13.69 10.98
C VAL A 141 -7.80 13.86 10.32
N ALA A 142 -8.12 12.96 9.41
CA ALA A 142 -9.35 13.01 8.66
C ALA A 142 -10.57 12.81 9.60
N PRO A 143 -11.66 13.60 9.46
CA PRO A 143 -12.86 13.47 10.32
C PRO A 143 -13.50 12.07 10.26
N GLU A 144 -13.22 11.33 9.20
CA GLU A 144 -13.62 9.95 8.94
C GLU A 144 -13.12 8.96 9.98
N HIS A 145 -12.10 9.29 10.78
CA HIS A 145 -11.75 8.48 11.95
C HIS A 145 -12.94 8.27 12.89
N HIS A 146 -13.94 9.15 12.83
CA HIS A 146 -15.19 9.05 13.58
C HIS A 146 -16.41 8.63 12.73
N GLN A 147 -16.26 8.38 11.41
CA GLN A 147 -17.35 8.05 10.49
C GLN A 147 -17.12 6.69 9.77
N PRO A 148 -17.97 5.67 10.02
CA PRO A 148 -17.78 4.30 9.50
C PRO A 148 -17.90 4.08 7.97
N GLU A 149 -18.31 5.09 7.18
CA GLU A 149 -18.69 4.88 5.76
C GLU A 149 -17.88 5.66 4.73
N ALA A 150 -16.87 6.42 5.14
CA ALA A 150 -16.14 7.27 4.21
C ALA A 150 -15.15 6.46 3.35
N THR A 151 -15.66 5.98 2.22
CA THR A 151 -14.86 5.39 1.15
C THR A 151 -14.52 6.49 0.14
N PHE A 152 -13.25 6.67 -0.19
CA PHE A 152 -12.86 7.60 -1.24
C PHE A 152 -13.26 7.06 -2.60
N PHE A 153 -14.40 7.54 -3.08
CA PHE A 153 -14.69 7.60 -4.50
C PHE A 153 -14.46 9.04 -4.92
N SER A 154 -13.60 9.26 -5.93
CA SER A 154 -13.52 10.56 -6.58
C SER A 154 -14.92 10.91 -7.07
N GLU A 155 -15.61 11.83 -6.41
CA GLU A 155 -16.83 12.37 -6.98
C GLU A 155 -16.45 13.04 -8.31
N PRO A 156 -17.12 12.68 -9.43
CA PRO A 156 -16.93 13.41 -10.66
C PRO A 156 -17.38 14.86 -10.40
N GLY A 157 -16.55 15.82 -10.79
CA GLY A 157 -16.90 17.24 -10.70
C GLY A 157 -18.31 17.46 -11.26
N GLY A 158 -19.13 18.16 -10.48
CA GLY A 158 -20.57 18.25 -10.71
C GLY A 158 -20.94 18.58 -12.15
N GLU A 159 -21.72 17.70 -12.76
CA GLU A 159 -22.55 18.04 -13.90
C GLU A 159 -23.86 18.58 -13.36
N GLN A 160 -24.10 19.87 -13.61
CA GLN A 160 -25.42 20.47 -13.45
C GLN A 160 -26.39 19.72 -14.35
N ASP A 161 -27.42 19.14 -13.74
CA ASP A 161 -28.56 18.57 -14.41
C ASP A 161 -29.16 19.58 -15.40
N SER A 162 -29.26 19.18 -16.67
CA SER A 162 -30.30 19.68 -17.56
C SER A 162 -30.85 18.54 -18.41
N ASP A 163 -32.02 18.07 -17.97
CA ASP A 163 -33.15 17.54 -18.74
C ASP A 163 -32.90 16.62 -19.96
N GLY A 164 -33.31 15.36 -19.78
CA GLY A 164 -34.46 14.80 -20.48
C GLY A 164 -34.32 14.40 -21.95
N SER A 165 -34.28 13.10 -22.23
CA SER A 165 -35.28 12.41 -23.09
C SER A 165 -34.98 10.92 -23.22
N SER A 166 -36.03 10.14 -23.00
CA SER A 166 -36.21 8.70 -23.17
C SER A 166 -35.98 8.20 -24.60
N ALA A 167 -35.54 6.95 -24.74
CA ALA A 167 -36.11 5.98 -25.70
C ALA A 167 -35.58 4.56 -25.44
N GLU A 168 -36.53 3.62 -25.41
CA GLU A 168 -36.40 2.18 -25.23
C GLU A 168 -35.83 1.48 -26.48
N GLY A 169 -35.35 0.25 -26.32
CA GLY A 169 -34.98 -0.63 -27.43
C GLY A 169 -34.51 -2.00 -26.99
N GLU A 170 -35.45 -2.95 -26.96
CA GLU A 170 -35.28 -4.39 -26.69
C GLU A 170 -34.40 -5.10 -27.74
N GLY A 171 -33.82 -6.24 -27.38
CA GLY A 171 -33.18 -7.13 -28.34
C GLY A 171 -32.46 -8.33 -27.72
N ALA A 172 -33.22 -9.38 -27.44
CA ALA A 172 -32.72 -10.71 -27.06
C ALA A 172 -31.92 -11.38 -28.19
N ASN A 173 -30.90 -12.17 -27.85
CA ASN A 173 -30.75 -13.50 -28.46
C ASN A 173 -29.86 -14.44 -27.63
N GLN A 174 -30.45 -15.59 -27.31
CA GLN A 174 -29.79 -16.80 -26.85
C GLN A 174 -29.23 -17.57 -28.05
N ALA A 175 -28.12 -18.29 -27.86
CA ALA A 175 -27.83 -19.50 -28.61
C ALA A 175 -26.87 -20.40 -27.81
N GLU A 176 -27.42 -21.48 -27.27
CA GLU A 176 -26.70 -22.68 -26.88
C GLU A 176 -26.18 -23.42 -28.13
N SER A 177 -25.04 -24.13 -28.01
CA SER A 177 -24.99 -25.59 -28.19
C SER A 177 -23.54 -26.11 -28.18
N GLN A 178 -23.34 -27.14 -27.33
CA GLN A 178 -22.71 -28.45 -27.60
C GLN A 178 -21.32 -28.46 -28.25
N GLY A 179 -20.28 -29.16 -27.79
CA GLY A 179 -20.16 -30.43 -27.08
C GLY A 179 -18.86 -31.12 -27.60
N ALA A 180 -18.47 -32.24 -26.99
CA ALA A 180 -17.42 -33.19 -27.44
C ALA A 180 -15.95 -32.97 -26.97
N GLN A 181 -15.64 -33.46 -25.76
CA GLN A 181 -14.88 -34.71 -25.54
C GLN A 181 -14.00 -35.23 -26.70
N GLN A 182 -12.66 -35.35 -26.51
CA GLN A 182 -11.94 -36.65 -26.40
C GLN A 182 -10.40 -36.62 -26.65
N HIS A 183 -9.73 -37.42 -25.81
CA HIS A 183 -8.58 -38.32 -26.01
C HIS A 183 -7.10 -37.86 -26.05
N ALA A 184 -6.37 -38.60 -25.19
CA ALA A 184 -4.95 -38.69 -24.90
C ALA A 184 -4.06 -39.33 -25.99
N ALA A 185 -2.78 -38.95 -25.98
CA ALA A 185 -1.55 -39.76 -26.13
C ALA A 185 -0.37 -38.77 -26.03
N GLY A 186 0.74 -38.94 -25.31
CA GLY A 186 1.48 -40.14 -24.93
C GLY A 186 2.79 -40.18 -25.70
N VAL A 187 3.90 -39.65 -25.14
CA VAL A 187 5.29 -40.01 -25.55
C VAL A 187 6.23 -39.91 -24.34
N GLN A 188 7.06 -40.94 -24.18
CA GLN A 188 8.03 -41.20 -23.11
C GLN A 188 9.48 -40.86 -23.52
N HIS A 189 10.38 -40.90 -22.52
CA HIS A 189 11.86 -40.99 -22.54
C HIS A 189 12.64 -39.69 -22.85
N ALA A 190 13.75 -39.34 -22.17
CA ALA A 190 14.73 -40.14 -21.42
C ALA A 190 15.45 -39.36 -20.28
N GLN A 191 15.59 -40.00 -19.11
CA GLN A 191 16.83 -40.29 -18.35
C GLN A 191 18.14 -39.50 -18.62
N GLN A 192 18.72 -38.87 -17.58
CA GLN A 192 19.94 -39.30 -16.80
C GLN A 192 20.65 -38.16 -16.03
N GLY A 193 21.27 -38.52 -14.88
CA GLY A 193 22.34 -37.78 -14.17
C GLY A 193 21.91 -37.18 -12.82
N GLU A 194 21.93 -37.90 -11.70
CA GLU A 194 23.05 -38.10 -10.74
C GLU A 194 23.43 -36.87 -9.88
N GLY A 195 23.45 -37.06 -8.55
CA GLY A 195 24.26 -36.24 -7.63
C GLY A 195 23.67 -35.95 -6.25
N HIS A 196 24.10 -36.71 -5.22
CA HIS A 196 24.40 -36.34 -3.82
C HIS A 196 23.65 -35.13 -3.19
N GLY A 197 22.89 -35.22 -2.10
CA GLY A 197 23.18 -35.90 -0.84
C GLY A 197 23.95 -34.98 0.12
N GLU A 198 23.29 -34.10 0.88
CA GLU A 198 23.77 -33.72 2.23
C GLU A 198 22.70 -33.01 3.06
N GLN A 199 22.65 -33.41 4.34
CA GLN A 199 21.75 -32.95 5.38
C GLN A 199 22.38 -31.73 6.05
N GLY A 200 21.59 -30.67 6.30
CA GLY A 200 22.06 -29.45 6.94
C GLY A 200 20.99 -28.83 7.83
N SER A 201 20.72 -29.48 8.96
CA SER A 201 20.00 -28.89 10.09
C SER A 201 20.73 -27.64 10.58
N THR A 202 20.15 -26.46 10.40
CA THR A 202 20.62 -25.23 11.05
C THR A 202 19.63 -24.80 12.13
N HIS A 203 20.09 -25.01 13.35
CA HIS A 203 19.53 -24.60 14.62
C HIS A 203 19.45 -23.06 14.66
N CYS A 204 18.26 -22.49 14.85
CA CYS A 204 18.10 -21.07 15.17
C CYS A 204 18.34 -20.91 16.68
N SER A 205 19.47 -20.29 17.05
CA SER A 205 19.76 -19.92 18.43
C SER A 205 19.28 -18.48 18.65
N ASP A 206 18.22 -18.32 19.44
CA ASP A 206 17.78 -17.05 19.98
C ASP A 206 18.86 -16.52 20.94
N GLY A 207 19.44 -15.37 20.59
CA GLY A 207 20.29 -14.60 21.48
C GLY A 207 19.44 -13.57 22.21
N GLU A 208 19.18 -13.82 23.49
CA GLU A 208 18.65 -12.86 24.45
C GLU A 208 19.73 -11.80 24.72
N ASP A 209 19.51 -10.55 24.28
CA ASP A 209 20.41 -9.44 24.59
C ASP A 209 19.98 -8.80 25.92
N GLU A 210 20.81 -9.01 26.95
CA GLU A 210 20.72 -8.44 28.28
C GLU A 210 20.69 -6.90 28.30
N GLU A 211 19.79 -6.36 29.12
CA GLU A 211 19.66 -4.95 29.46
C GLU A 211 20.84 -4.49 30.33
N GLN A 212 21.73 -3.66 29.77
CA GLN A 212 22.69 -2.89 30.57
C GLN A 212 22.17 -1.47 30.80
N GLN A 213 21.63 -1.24 31.99
CA GLN A 213 21.41 0.09 32.55
C GLN A 213 22.73 0.64 33.12
N GLY A 214 23.07 1.89 32.76
CA GLY A 214 24.11 2.63 33.47
C GLY A 214 24.55 3.93 32.78
N GLY A 215 24.19 5.06 33.39
CA GLY A 215 24.97 6.30 33.30
C GLY A 215 24.34 7.45 32.50
N GLY A 216 23.73 8.39 33.22
CA GLY A 216 23.10 9.58 32.66
C GLY A 216 24.05 10.50 31.87
N ARG A 217 23.53 11.04 30.77
CA ARG A 217 24.05 12.21 30.06
C ARG A 217 22.91 12.90 29.31
N SER A 218 22.61 14.13 29.75
CA SER A 218 22.04 15.27 29.04
C SER A 218 21.17 14.97 27.80
N GLY A 219 19.89 15.35 27.88
CA GLY A 219 18.90 15.27 26.81
C GLY A 219 19.42 15.69 25.45
N LYS A 220 19.63 14.69 24.59
CA LYS A 220 19.54 14.84 23.15
C LYS A 220 18.15 14.35 22.80
N ASN A 221 17.29 15.20 22.25
CA ASN A 221 16.08 14.72 21.59
C ASN A 221 16.52 13.70 20.54
N SER A 222 16.24 12.42 20.78
CA SER A 222 16.66 11.33 19.92
C SER A 222 15.77 11.32 18.68
N GLU A 223 16.16 12.10 17.68
CA GLU A 223 15.61 12.06 16.34
C GLU A 223 15.53 10.58 15.89
N GLY A 224 14.31 10.02 15.86
CA GLY A 224 14.08 8.62 15.48
C GLY A 224 13.40 7.70 16.50
N ASP A 225 13.13 8.15 17.73
CA ASP A 225 12.27 7.37 18.65
C ASP A 225 10.79 7.77 18.53
N TRP A 226 10.25 7.55 17.33
CA TRP A 226 8.87 7.91 17.03
C TRP A 226 7.84 7.04 17.76
N GLU A 227 8.22 5.89 18.32
CA GLU A 227 7.31 4.96 19.01
C GLU A 227 6.85 5.51 20.35
N ASN A 228 7.77 6.15 21.09
CA ASN A 228 7.53 6.58 22.46
C ASN A 228 7.10 8.05 22.57
N MET A 229 6.86 8.71 21.44
CA MET A 229 6.46 10.10 21.41
C MET A 229 4.96 10.24 21.68
N GLU A 230 4.59 11.22 22.50
CA GLU A 230 3.19 11.60 22.68
C GLU A 230 2.65 12.28 21.43
N SER A 231 1.43 11.93 21.06
CA SER A 231 0.78 12.32 19.79
C SER A 231 -0.64 12.75 20.10
N GLN A 232 -1.01 13.97 19.73
CA GLN A 232 -2.38 14.47 19.89
C GLN A 232 -3.30 13.75 18.91
N TRP A 233 -2.77 13.34 17.75
CA TRP A 233 -3.50 12.55 16.77
C TRP A 233 -3.89 11.15 17.30
N ALA A 234 -3.28 10.69 18.39
CA ALA A 234 -3.67 9.44 19.04
C ALA A 234 -5.09 9.48 19.63
N GLU A 235 -5.59 10.66 20.01
CA GLU A 235 -6.91 10.84 20.62
C GLU A 235 -8.06 10.52 19.65
N ALA A 236 -7.83 10.66 18.34
CA ALA A 236 -8.78 10.28 17.30
C ALA A 236 -8.97 8.75 17.17
N GLY A 237 -8.09 7.95 17.77
CA GLY A 237 -8.11 6.50 17.66
C GLY A 237 -7.58 5.98 16.32
N TRP A 238 -7.92 4.74 16.01
CA TRP A 238 -7.58 4.08 14.75
C TRP A 238 -8.80 4.05 13.83
N LEU A 239 -8.57 4.33 12.54
CA LEU A 239 -9.62 4.21 11.53
C LEU A 239 -10.05 2.74 11.40
N LYS A 240 -11.36 2.50 11.42
CA LYS A 240 -11.91 1.14 11.38
C LYS A 240 -11.86 0.57 9.97
N ASP A 241 -12.39 1.31 9.02
CA ASP A 241 -12.64 0.83 7.66
C ASP A 241 -11.49 1.18 6.71
N ASN A 242 -11.35 0.40 5.64
CA ASN A 242 -10.40 0.69 4.57
C ASN A 242 -11.00 1.69 3.59
N PRO A 243 -10.52 2.94 3.54
CA PRO A 243 -11.13 3.99 2.74
C PRO A 243 -10.80 3.84 1.24
N VAL A 244 -9.89 2.93 0.86
CA VAL A 244 -9.59 2.58 -0.54
C VAL A 244 -10.64 1.59 -1.11
N GLY A 245 -11.38 0.90 -0.24
CA GLY A 245 -12.46 -0.01 -0.59
C GLY A 245 -12.03 -1.35 -1.21
N VAL A 246 -10.73 -1.58 -1.40
CA VAL A 246 -10.19 -2.89 -1.79
C VAL A 246 -9.02 -3.23 -0.88
N PRO A 247 -9.11 -4.33 -0.09
CA PRO A 247 -8.05 -4.69 0.82
C PRO A 247 -6.82 -5.18 0.08
N THR A 248 -5.65 -4.96 0.67
CA THR A 248 -4.43 -5.64 0.21
C THR A 248 -4.46 -7.12 0.62
N GLU A 249 -3.64 -7.96 -0.02
CA GLU A 249 -3.51 -9.37 0.34
C GLU A 249 -3.12 -9.57 1.81
N ARG A 250 -2.22 -8.73 2.36
CA ARG A 250 -1.86 -8.82 3.78
C ARG A 250 -2.93 -8.35 4.73
N GLU A 251 -3.67 -7.30 4.36
CA GLU A 251 -4.86 -6.92 5.12
C GLU A 251 -5.87 -8.05 5.17
N PHE A 252 -6.19 -8.62 4.01
CA PHE A 252 -7.09 -9.77 3.91
C PHE A 252 -6.62 -10.94 4.77
N TYR A 253 -5.32 -11.27 4.72
CA TYR A 253 -4.75 -12.34 5.54
C TYR A 253 -4.85 -12.04 7.06
N VAL A 254 -4.50 -10.82 7.49
CA VAL A 254 -4.53 -10.42 8.90
C VAL A 254 -5.97 -10.42 9.44
N GLU A 255 -6.92 -9.89 8.67
CA GLU A 255 -8.33 -9.87 9.04
C GLU A 255 -8.96 -11.25 9.11
N GLN A 256 -8.60 -12.17 8.20
CA GLN A 256 -9.03 -13.57 8.29
C GLN A 256 -8.59 -14.25 9.59
N GLN A 257 -7.42 -13.88 10.12
CA GLN A 257 -6.91 -14.36 11.40
C GLN A 257 -7.51 -13.61 12.60
N ARG A 258 -8.43 -12.66 12.38
CA ARG A 258 -9.00 -11.77 13.41
C ARG A 258 -7.94 -11.00 14.19
N LEU A 259 -6.83 -10.67 13.52
CA LEU A 259 -5.75 -9.85 14.06
C LEU A 259 -6.01 -8.37 13.75
N PRO A 260 -5.49 -7.43 14.56
CA PRO A 260 -5.73 -6.02 14.37
C PRO A 260 -4.99 -5.48 13.14
N VAL A 261 -5.64 -4.54 12.45
CA VAL A 261 -5.02 -3.67 11.44
C VAL A 261 -5.20 -2.24 11.90
N TYR A 262 -4.09 -1.51 12.04
CA TYR A 262 -4.07 -0.14 12.49
C TYR A 262 -4.02 0.78 11.27
N ARG A 263 -4.97 1.70 11.20
CA ARG A 263 -5.17 2.59 10.06
C ARG A 263 -5.20 4.04 10.51
N VAL A 264 -4.57 4.92 9.74
CA VAL A 264 -4.65 6.37 9.91
C VAL A 264 -4.88 7.00 8.54
N LEU A 265 -5.91 7.81 8.46
CA LEU A 265 -6.17 8.68 7.32
C LEU A 265 -5.89 10.13 7.71
N LEU A 266 -5.14 10.82 6.83
CA LEU A 266 -4.80 12.22 6.97
C LEU A 266 -5.25 12.97 5.72
N ILE A 267 -5.68 14.22 5.88
CA ILE A 267 -6.04 15.13 4.80
C ILE A 267 -5.02 16.27 4.76
N LYS A 268 -4.60 16.67 3.56
CA LYS A 268 -3.76 17.85 3.35
C LYS A 268 -4.60 19.13 3.38
N LYS A 269 -4.15 20.09 4.20
CA LYS A 269 -4.72 21.43 4.34
C LYS A 269 -4.51 22.29 3.09
#